data_AF-A0A1H1AIJ0-F1
#
_entry.id   AF-A0A1H1AIJ0-F1
#
_cell.length_a   1.000
_cell.length_b   1.000
_cell.length_c   1.000
_cell.angle_alpha   90.00
_cell.angle_beta   90.00
_cell.angle_gamma   90.00
#
_symmetry.space_group_name_H-M   'P 1'
#
loop_
_entity.id
_entity.type
_entity.pdbx_description
1 polymer ?
#
loop_
_entity_poly.entity_id
_entity_poly.type
_entity_poly.pdbx_seq_one_letter_code
_entity_poly.pdbx_strand_id
1 'polypeptide(L)'
;MKKIWKKLRKKSVEAFTLVEMLIVLLIIGVLMLLFVPNLSKQKDVVHEKGDAAVVKVVESQMDLYEVKTGDKASVDDLVDIGYITKEQAKTYNEAKK
;
A
#
# COMPACT_ATOMS: atom_id res chain seq x y z
N MET A 1 15.74 -64.84 3.63
CA MET A 1 14.62 -64.04 3.07
C MET A 1 14.28 -62.75 3.84
N LYS A 2 14.46 -62.66 5.16
CA LYS A 2 14.15 -61.43 5.96
C LYS A 2 15.05 -60.21 5.69
N LYS A 3 16.24 -60.38 5.10
CA LYS A 3 17.20 -59.29 4.82
C LYS A 3 16.81 -58.41 3.63
N ILE A 4 16.11 -58.95 2.63
CA ILE A 4 15.71 -58.22 1.42
C ILE A 4 14.64 -57.16 1.75
N TRP A 5 13.68 -57.53 2.61
CA TRP A 5 12.61 -56.64 3.07
C TRP A 5 13.12 -55.47 3.93
N LYS A 6 14.21 -55.69 4.68
CA LYS A 6 14.87 -54.62 5.47
C LYS A 6 15.60 -53.61 4.57
N LYS A 7 16.02 -54.00 3.36
CA LYS A 7 16.69 -53.14 2.38
C LYS A 7 15.71 -52.22 1.64
N LEU A 8 14.48 -52.69 1.39
CA LEU A 8 13.41 -51.92 0.74
C LEU A 8 12.81 -50.83 1.64
N ARG A 9 12.79 -51.05 2.95
CA ARG A 9 12.27 -50.09 3.95
C ARG A 9 13.21 -48.89 4.23
N LYS A 10 14.36 -48.84 3.55
CA LYS A 10 15.39 -47.79 3.71
C LYS A 10 15.51 -46.89 2.48
N LYS A 11 14.46 -46.80 1.64
CA LYS A 11 14.34 -45.72 0.65
C LYS A 11 13.71 -44.52 1.34
N SER A 12 14.54 -43.62 1.84
CA SER A 12 14.11 -42.25 2.10
C SER A 12 13.66 -41.67 0.77
N VAL A 13 12.37 -41.41 0.62
CA VAL A 13 11.87 -40.55 -0.46
C VAL A 13 12.33 -39.14 -0.12
N GLU A 14 13.16 -38.57 -0.99
CA GLU A 14 13.60 -37.18 -0.86
C GLU A 14 12.38 -36.28 -1.09
N ALA A 15 11.89 -35.62 -0.04
CA ALA A 15 10.72 -34.73 -0.05
C ALA A 15 11.02 -33.36 -0.70
N PHE A 16 11.79 -33.38 -1.79
CA PHE A 16 12.17 -32.18 -2.54
C PHE A 16 12.15 -32.48 -4.04
N THR A 17 11.06 -33.10 -4.49
CA THR A 17 10.83 -33.35 -5.91
C THR A 17 10.37 -32.07 -6.61
N LEU A 18 10.63 -31.97 -7.91
CA LEU A 18 10.10 -30.87 -8.73
C LEU A 18 8.57 -30.82 -8.70
N VAL A 19 7.91 -31.98 -8.60
CA VAL A 19 6.44 -32.07 -8.53
C VAL A 19 5.90 -31.42 -7.26
N GLU A 20 6.56 -31.62 -6.11
CA GLU A 20 6.18 -30.96 -4.86
C GLU A 20 6.33 -29.44 -4.97
N MET A 21 7.42 -28.95 -5.58
CA MET A 21 7.62 -27.52 -5.82
C MET A 21 6.54 -26.93 -6.74
N LEU A 22 6.08 -27.67 -7.76
CA LEU A 22 4.99 -27.22 -8.64
C LEU A 22 3.67 -27.08 -7.90
N ILE A 23 3.33 -28.04 -7.02
CA ILE A 23 2.12 -27.95 -6.19
C ILE A 23 2.20 -26.77 -5.21
N VAL A 24 3.38 -26.53 -4.62
CA VAL A 24 3.59 -25.38 -3.72
C VAL A 24 3.42 -24.05 -4.47
N LEU A 25 4.01 -23.90 -5.66
CA LEU A 25 3.86 -22.70 -6.47
C LEU A 25 2.41 -22.48 -6.91
N LEU A 26 1.67 -23.57 -7.20
CA LEU A 26 0.24 -23.50 -7.49
C LEU A 26 -0.54 -22.94 -6.30
N ILE A 27 -0.30 -23.47 -5.09
CA ILE A 27 -0.98 -23.03 -3.87
C ILE A 27 -0.65 -21.55 -3.57
N ILE A 28 0.63 -21.16 -3.63
CA ILE A 28 1.05 -19.77 -3.43
C ILE A 28 0.44 -18.86 -4.49
N GLY A 29 0.35 -19.31 -5.75
CA GLY A 29 -0.28 -18.56 -6.84
C GLY A 29 -1.75 -18.25 -6.57
N VAL A 30 -2.53 -19.23 -6.09
CA VAL A 30 -3.94 -19.02 -5.71
C VAL A 30 -4.06 -18.06 -4.53
N LEU A 31 -3.22 -18.22 -3.50
CA LEU A 31 -3.22 -17.31 -2.34
C LEU A 31 -2.85 -15.88 -2.74
N MET A 32 -1.86 -15.70 -3.62
CA MET A 32 -1.46 -14.40 -4.17
C MET A 32 -2.63 -13.75 -4.93
N LEU A 33 -3.36 -14.49 -5.75
CA LEU A 33 -4.54 -13.96 -6.46
C LEU A 33 -5.64 -13.46 -5.51
N LEU A 34 -5.78 -14.06 -4.33
CA LEU A 34 -6.74 -13.59 -3.31
C LEU A 34 -6.19 -12.40 -2.50
N PHE A 35 -4.90 -12.37 -2.20
CA PHE A 35 -4.28 -11.31 -1.39
C PHE A 35 -3.95 -10.04 -2.15
N VAL A 36 -3.44 -10.13 -3.39
CA VAL A 36 -3.09 -8.97 -4.23
C VAL A 36 -4.26 -7.98 -4.39
N PRO A 37 -5.50 -8.39 -4.74
CA PRO A 37 -6.60 -7.43 -4.87
C PRO A 37 -6.97 -6.80 -3.52
N ASN A 38 -6.85 -7.55 -2.42
CA ASN A 38 -7.14 -7.04 -1.09
C ASN A 38 -6.08 -6.02 -0.61
N LEU A 39 -4.81 -6.23 -0.96
CA LEU A 39 -3.72 -5.30 -0.70
C LEU A 39 -3.81 -4.04 -1.57
N SER A 40 -4.12 -4.17 -2.86
CA SER A 40 -4.28 -3.02 -3.75
C SER A 40 -5.36 -2.08 -3.25
N LYS A 41 -6.53 -2.61 -2.86
CA LYS A 41 -7.62 -1.80 -2.30
C LYS A 41 -7.22 -1.07 -1.02
N GLN A 42 -6.46 -1.71 -0.13
CA GLN A 42 -5.97 -1.06 1.09
C GLN A 42 -4.99 0.07 0.78
N LYS A 43 -4.10 -0.11 -0.20
CA LYS A 43 -3.20 0.94 -0.66
C LYS A 43 -3.99 2.15 -1.18
N ASP A 44 -5.03 1.92 -1.97
CA ASP A 44 -5.87 2.99 -2.52
C ASP A 44 -6.60 3.77 -1.40
N VAL A 45 -7.16 3.06 -0.41
CA VAL A 45 -7.79 3.68 0.77
C VAL A 45 -6.79 4.49 1.61
N VAL A 46 -5.54 4.00 1.74
CA VAL A 46 -4.48 4.73 2.46
C VAL A 46 -4.10 6.01 1.70
N HIS A 47 -4.00 5.96 0.37
CA HIS A 47 -3.77 7.14 -0.45
C HIS A 47 -4.90 8.15 -0.29
N GLU A 48 -6.16 7.74 -0.42
CA GLU A 48 -7.32 8.61 -0.26
C GLU A 48 -7.37 9.28 1.13
N LYS A 49 -7.09 8.51 2.20
CA LYS A 49 -6.99 9.06 3.56
C LYS A 49 -5.81 10.03 3.72
N GLY A 50 -4.69 9.74 3.08
CA GLY A 50 -3.53 10.62 3.04
C GLY A 50 -3.85 11.95 2.37
N ASP A 51 -4.49 11.89 1.20
CA ASP A 51 -4.91 13.06 0.44
C ASP A 51 -5.93 13.90 1.23
N ALA A 52 -6.90 13.26 1.89
CA ALA A 52 -7.85 13.94 2.78
C ALA A 52 -7.16 14.63 3.97
N ALA A 53 -6.11 14.03 4.54
CA ALA A 53 -5.33 14.66 5.59
C ALA A 53 -4.54 15.88 5.06
N VAL A 54 -3.98 15.80 3.86
CA VAL A 54 -3.34 16.94 3.19
C VAL A 54 -4.34 18.07 2.97
N VAL A 55 -5.54 17.75 2.48
CA VAL A 55 -6.62 18.74 2.32
C VAL A 55 -6.91 19.43 3.65
N LYS A 56 -7.05 18.68 4.73
CA LYS A 56 -7.34 19.24 6.05
C LYS A 56 -6.22 20.15 6.56
N VAL A 57 -4.96 19.81 6.28
CA VAL A 57 -3.81 20.66 6.63
C VAL A 57 -3.86 21.98 5.87
N VAL A 58 -4.12 21.95 4.55
CA VAL A 58 -4.22 23.15 3.71
C VAL A 58 -5.35 24.06 4.21
N GLU A 59 -6.55 23.51 4.44
CA GLU A 59 -7.67 24.25 5.01
C GLU A 59 -7.31 24.88 6.37
N SER A 60 -6.63 24.12 7.24
CA SER A 60 -6.20 24.64 8.54
C SER A 60 -5.20 25.79 8.39
N GLN A 61 -4.33 25.77 7.37
CA GLN A 61 -3.43 26.89 7.07
C GLN A 61 -4.18 28.10 6.52
N MET A 62 -5.22 27.90 5.71
CA MET A 62 -6.12 28.98 5.26
C MET A 62 -6.81 29.64 6.45
N ASP A 63 -7.40 28.83 7.34
CA ASP A 63 -8.09 29.31 8.54
C ASP A 63 -7.12 30.10 9.45
N LEU A 64 -5.91 29.58 9.66
CA LEU A 64 -4.88 30.26 10.45
C LEU A 64 -4.42 31.57 9.80
N TYR A 65 -4.38 31.63 8.48
CA TYR A 65 -4.04 32.85 7.75
C TYR A 65 -5.16 33.90 7.90
N GLU A 66 -6.42 33.50 7.73
CA GLU A 66 -7.60 34.38 7.91
C GLU A 66 -7.66 34.93 9.33
N VAL A 67 -7.41 34.11 10.34
CA VAL A 67 -7.36 34.56 11.74
C VAL A 67 -6.24 35.57 12.00
N LYS A 68 -5.09 35.45 11.32
CA LYS A 68 -3.94 36.35 11.53
C LYS A 68 -4.04 37.66 10.76
N THR A 69 -4.54 37.61 9.53
CA THR A 69 -4.51 38.75 8.60
C THR A 69 -5.86 39.43 8.43
N GLY A 70 -6.95 38.73 8.77
CA GLY A 70 -8.32 39.18 8.48
C GLY A 70 -8.77 38.91 7.04
N ASP A 71 -7.87 38.42 6.18
CA ASP A 71 -8.14 38.16 4.76
C ASP A 71 -8.06 36.67 4.43
N LYS A 72 -8.86 36.22 3.46
CA LYS A 72 -8.83 34.83 2.98
C LYS A 72 -7.67 34.62 2.01
N ALA A 73 -6.76 33.70 2.33
CA ALA A 73 -5.72 33.26 1.40
C ALA A 73 -6.26 32.27 0.37
N SER A 74 -5.80 32.38 -0.87
CA SER A 74 -5.88 31.31 -1.85
C SER A 74 -4.79 30.26 -1.62
N VAL A 75 -4.92 29.10 -2.26
CA VAL A 75 -3.92 28.03 -2.15
C VAL A 75 -2.57 28.48 -2.73
N ASP A 76 -2.59 29.27 -3.81
CA ASP A 76 -1.37 29.84 -4.40
C ASP A 76 -0.69 30.83 -3.45
N ASP A 77 -1.47 31.66 -2.73
CA ASP A 77 -0.92 32.57 -1.72
C ASP A 77 -0.22 31.79 -0.60
N LEU A 78 -0.80 30.66 -0.16
CA LEU A 78 -0.20 29.80 0.87
C LEU A 78 1.11 29.14 0.41
N VAL A 79 1.26 28.86 -0.88
CA VAL A 79 2.52 28.34 -1.46
C VAL A 79 3.57 29.45 -1.50
N ASP A 80 3.19 30.65 -1.93
CA ASP A 80 4.09 31.79 -2.09
C ASP A 80 4.63 32.28 -0.75
N ILE A 81 3.82 32.28 0.30
CA ILE A 81 4.25 32.60 1.68
C ILE A 81 4.90 31.41 2.39
N GLY A 82 4.96 30.24 1.76
CA GLY A 82 5.64 29.05 2.27
C GLY A 82 4.90 28.30 3.39
N TYR A 83 3.59 28.48 3.53
CA TYR A 83 2.78 27.76 4.52
C TYR A 83 2.47 26.33 4.10
N ILE A 84 2.44 26.07 2.78
CA ILE A 84 2.26 24.73 2.21
C ILE A 84 3.26 24.51 1.06
N THR A 85 3.54 23.24 0.77
CA THR A 85 4.38 22.85 -0.37
C THR A 85 3.60 22.80 -1.68
N LYS A 86 4.30 22.89 -2.82
CA LYS A 86 3.71 22.71 -4.15
C LYS A 86 3.03 21.35 -4.32
N GLU A 87 3.55 20.31 -3.67
CA GLU A 87 2.98 18.97 -3.68
C GLU A 87 1.64 18.94 -2.95
N GLN A 88 1.54 19.55 -1.77
CA GLN A 88 0.28 19.67 -1.03
C GLN A 88 -0.76 20.50 -1.77
N ALA A 89 -0.35 21.59 -2.42
CA ALA A 89 -1.23 22.40 -3.26
C ALA A 89 -1.78 21.60 -4.45
N LYS A 90 -0.92 20.78 -5.08
CA LYS A 90 -1.34 19.87 -6.16
C LYS A 90 -2.37 18.86 -5.68
N THR A 91 -2.10 18.14 -4.58
CA THR A 91 -3.04 17.17 -3.99
C THR A 91 -4.37 17.82 -3.63
N TYR A 92 -4.35 19.03 -3.06
CA TYR A 92 -5.58 19.77 -2.75
C TYR A 92 -6.39 20.12 -4.00
N ASN A 93 -5.73 20.61 -5.05
CA ASN A 93 -6.38 20.96 -6.31
C ASN A 93 -6.92 19.74 -7.06
N GLU A 94 -6.25 18.58 -6.96
CA GLU A 94 -6.72 17.31 -7.52
C GLU A 94 -7.92 16.75 -6.75
N ALA A 95 -7.94 16.89 -5.41
CA ALA A 95 -9.07 16.45 -4.57
C ALA A 95 -10.33 17.33 -4.70
N LYS A 96 -10.17 18.60 -5.13
CA LYS A 96 -11.28 19.55 -5.37
C LYS A 96 -11.84 19.50 -6.79
N LYS A 97 -11.21 18.76 -7.70
CA LYS A 97 -11.65 18.57 -9.09
C LYS A 97 -12.78 17.56 -9.19
#